data_AF-A0A954XV94-F1
#
_entry.id   AF-A0A954XV94-F1
#
_cell.length_a   1.000
_cell.length_b   1.000
_cell.length_c   1.000
_cell.angle_alpha   90.00
_cell.angle_beta   90.00
_cell.angle_gamma   90.00
#
_symmetry.space_group_name_H-M   'P 1'
#
loop_
_entity.id
_entity.type
_entity.pdbx_description
1 polymer ?
#
loop_
_entity_poly.entity_id
_entity_poly.type
_entity_poly.pdbx_seq_one_letter_code
_entity_poly.pdbx_strand_id
1 'polypeptide(L)'
;MYASTYSEFVDGDLSNLPSAPTHWVLESGKNVLVGETGAGDYDLLRLTIPAGQVLQTIIIEFHEDLTQVFTGIQAGNVWTAGVGFDVDPAPMLGWVDFPVDPATAHTDVDILADIAQAPGAQGFSPPLPSGDYVMLFQNEYSVVRHALSFNLAPAGGLMPGDFNHDSRVDAADLTMWSGAFGATDAGDANGDNESNGADFLLWQSHYTPAVALPTTGQLAEPATAKLLAAVIAVLSLLRRGMATPRRP
;
A
#
# COMPACT_ATOMS: atom_id res chain seq x y z
N MET A 1 8.59 -20.19 16.13
CA MET A 1 7.39 -20.66 16.85
C MET A 1 6.25 -19.82 16.35
N TYR A 2 5.11 -20.41 15.99
CA TYR A 2 3.95 -19.66 15.51
C TYR A 2 3.28 -18.93 16.67
N ALA A 3 2.83 -17.72 16.43
CA ALA A 3 2.03 -16.95 17.38
C ALA A 3 0.60 -17.52 17.41
N SER A 4 -0.01 -17.65 16.23
CA SER A 4 -1.33 -18.27 16.05
C SER A 4 -1.37 -19.12 14.78
N THR A 5 -2.34 -20.04 14.70
CA THR A 5 -2.61 -20.83 13.50
C THR A 5 -4.12 -20.99 13.33
N TYR A 6 -4.62 -20.78 12.12
CA TYR A 6 -5.96 -21.16 11.69
C TYR A 6 -5.84 -22.22 10.61
N SER A 7 -6.48 -23.36 10.80
CA SER A 7 -6.52 -24.42 9.80
C SER A 7 -7.95 -24.86 9.52
N GLU A 8 -8.37 -24.83 8.27
CA GLU A 8 -9.71 -25.29 7.88
C GLU A 8 -9.96 -26.76 8.20
N PHE A 9 -8.88 -27.56 8.25
CA PHE A 9 -8.90 -28.97 8.60
C PHE A 9 -9.06 -29.24 10.10
N VAL A 10 -8.94 -28.22 10.95
CA VAL A 10 -8.96 -28.35 12.43
C VAL A 10 -9.98 -27.42 13.07
N ASP A 11 -9.94 -26.15 12.69
CA ASP A 11 -10.74 -25.06 13.27
C ASP A 11 -12.09 -24.86 12.55
N GLY A 12 -12.21 -25.44 11.35
CA GLY A 12 -13.41 -25.40 10.53
C GLY A 12 -13.26 -24.52 9.29
N ASP A 13 -14.14 -24.79 8.33
CA ASP A 13 -14.21 -24.14 7.02
C ASP A 13 -14.27 -22.61 7.12
N LEU A 14 -13.56 -21.92 6.22
CA LEU A 14 -13.71 -20.48 6.05
C LEU A 14 -15.10 -20.17 5.47
N SER A 15 -15.54 -18.95 5.70
CA SER A 15 -16.90 -18.56 5.35
C SER A 15 -17.00 -18.31 3.85
N ASN A 16 -18.02 -18.91 3.25
CA ASN A 16 -18.46 -18.63 1.89
C ASN A 16 -19.31 -17.35 1.75
N LEU A 17 -19.54 -16.59 2.83
CA LEU A 17 -20.48 -15.46 2.86
C LEU A 17 -19.77 -14.11 2.93
N PRO A 18 -19.84 -13.27 1.88
CA PRO A 18 -19.21 -11.93 1.86
C PRO A 18 -19.63 -11.02 3.02
N SER A 19 -20.87 -11.16 3.50
CA SER A 19 -21.41 -10.37 4.62
C SER A 19 -21.03 -10.91 6.00
N ALA A 20 -20.48 -12.12 6.09
CA ALA A 20 -20.09 -12.75 7.34
C ALA A 20 -18.80 -13.60 7.18
N PRO A 21 -17.65 -12.98 6.86
CA PRO A 21 -16.37 -13.69 6.78
C PRO A 21 -16.00 -14.34 8.11
N THR A 22 -15.23 -15.43 8.07
CA THR A 22 -14.67 -16.05 9.28
C THR A 22 -13.72 -15.09 9.95
N HIS A 23 -13.90 -14.81 11.24
CA HIS A 23 -13.11 -13.81 11.95
C HIS A 23 -11.91 -14.45 12.65
N TRP A 24 -10.72 -13.94 12.36
CA TRP A 24 -9.48 -14.30 13.04
C TRP A 24 -8.71 -13.06 13.48
N VAL A 25 -8.37 -13.00 14.78
CA VAL A 25 -7.54 -11.94 15.34
C VAL A 25 -6.09 -12.40 15.31
N LEU A 26 -5.24 -11.64 14.63
CA LEU A 26 -3.82 -11.97 14.51
C LEU A 26 -3.07 -11.60 15.79
N GLU A 27 -2.03 -12.37 16.11
CA GLU A 27 -1.15 -12.14 17.24
C GLU A 27 0.20 -11.58 16.78
N SER A 28 0.94 -10.95 17.69
CA SER A 28 2.27 -10.43 17.36
C SER A 28 3.21 -11.57 16.95
N GLY A 29 3.92 -11.41 15.82
CA GLY A 29 4.77 -12.43 15.23
C GLY A 29 4.11 -13.18 14.07
N LYS A 30 4.52 -14.44 13.86
CA LYS A 30 4.14 -15.26 12.71
C LYS A 30 2.80 -15.99 12.95
N ASN A 31 1.76 -15.63 12.20
CA ASN A 31 0.45 -16.30 12.22
C ASN A 31 0.28 -17.12 10.95
N VAL A 32 -0.18 -18.37 11.03
CA VAL A 32 -0.26 -19.26 9.85
C VAL A 32 -1.70 -19.59 9.51
N LEU A 33 -2.11 -19.36 8.27
CA LEU A 33 -3.34 -19.88 7.69
C LEU A 33 -3.02 -21.13 6.89
N VAL A 34 -3.79 -22.20 7.08
CA VAL A 34 -3.75 -23.39 6.23
C VAL A 34 -5.16 -23.62 5.70
N GLY A 35 -5.30 -23.53 4.37
CA GLY A 35 -6.60 -23.61 3.72
C GLY A 35 -6.63 -24.44 2.45
N GLU A 36 -7.84 -24.66 1.96
CA GLU A 36 -8.18 -25.40 0.75
C GLU A 36 -9.28 -24.65 0.03
N THR A 37 -8.98 -24.11 -1.15
CA THR A 37 -9.99 -23.40 -1.96
C THR A 37 -10.31 -24.21 -3.21
N GLY A 38 -11.47 -23.99 -3.83
CA GLY A 38 -11.85 -24.68 -5.05
C GLY A 38 -13.04 -24.06 -5.76
N ALA A 39 -13.44 -24.66 -6.89
CA ALA A 39 -14.51 -24.11 -7.72
C ALA A 39 -15.84 -24.02 -6.94
N GLY A 40 -16.32 -22.78 -6.74
CA GLY A 40 -17.53 -22.49 -5.96
C GLY A 40 -17.35 -22.54 -4.45
N ASP A 41 -16.12 -22.66 -3.96
CA ASP A 41 -15.73 -22.60 -2.56
C ASP A 41 -14.88 -21.34 -2.34
N TYR A 42 -15.54 -20.30 -1.87
CA TYR A 42 -14.98 -18.97 -1.67
C TYR A 42 -14.60 -18.78 -0.21
N ASP A 43 -13.31 -18.61 0.04
CA ASP A 43 -12.83 -18.54 1.42
C ASP A 43 -12.69 -17.09 1.84
N LEU A 44 -13.63 -16.62 2.67
CA LEU A 44 -13.62 -15.27 3.20
C LEU A 44 -13.15 -15.24 4.65
N LEU A 45 -12.01 -14.60 4.84
CA LEU A 45 -11.33 -14.43 6.12
C LEU A 45 -11.30 -12.95 6.50
N ARG A 46 -11.94 -12.59 7.61
CA ARG A 46 -11.72 -11.29 8.26
C ARG A 46 -10.54 -11.39 9.21
N LEU A 47 -9.48 -10.67 8.90
CA LEU A 47 -8.30 -10.49 9.73
C LEU A 47 -8.44 -9.22 10.57
N THR A 48 -8.18 -9.32 11.88
CA THR A 48 -7.94 -8.14 12.73
C THR A 48 -6.46 -8.02 13.03
N ILE A 49 -5.85 -6.93 12.58
CA ILE A 49 -4.51 -6.50 13.01
C ILE A 49 -4.69 -5.66 14.28
N PRO A 50 -4.18 -6.10 15.46
CA PRO A 50 -4.37 -5.38 16.72
C PRO A 50 -3.78 -3.98 16.71
N ALA A 51 -4.33 -3.11 17.56
CA ALA A 51 -3.79 -1.76 17.75
C ALA A 51 -2.30 -1.82 18.16
N GLY A 52 -1.49 -0.94 17.55
CA GLY A 52 -0.04 -0.93 17.77
C GLY A 52 0.71 -2.07 17.08
N GLN A 53 0.07 -2.81 16.18
CA GLN A 53 0.74 -3.75 15.26
C GLN A 53 0.51 -3.31 13.82
N VAL A 54 1.41 -3.75 12.94
CA VAL A 54 1.29 -3.67 11.48
C VAL A 54 1.57 -5.04 10.88
N LEU A 55 0.92 -5.37 9.77
CA LEU A 55 1.22 -6.57 8.97
C LEU A 55 2.36 -6.24 8.01
N GLN A 56 3.51 -6.85 8.25
CA GLN A 56 4.76 -6.59 7.54
C GLN A 56 4.83 -7.35 6.24
N THR A 57 4.52 -8.64 6.28
CA THR A 57 4.63 -9.54 5.13
C THR A 57 3.51 -10.55 5.14
N ILE A 58 3.14 -11.01 3.94
CA ILE A 58 2.31 -12.19 3.73
C ILE A 58 3.17 -13.16 2.94
N ILE A 59 3.68 -14.19 3.59
CA ILE A 59 4.57 -15.18 2.95
C ILE A 59 3.74 -16.39 2.54
N ILE A 60 3.88 -16.84 1.29
CA ILE A 60 3.35 -18.14 0.88
C ILE A 60 4.28 -19.22 1.45
N GLU A 61 3.76 -20.06 2.36
CA GLU A 61 4.51 -21.14 3.02
C GLU A 61 4.40 -22.46 2.25
N PHE A 62 3.26 -22.67 1.59
CA PHE A 62 2.97 -23.88 0.85
C PHE A 62 1.93 -23.58 -0.24
N HIS A 63 2.08 -24.25 -1.37
CA HIS A 63 1.09 -24.29 -2.44
C HIS A 63 1.14 -25.68 -3.09
N GLU A 64 -0.02 -26.32 -3.29
CA GLU A 64 -0.08 -27.74 -3.69
C GLU A 64 0.40 -27.98 -5.13
N ASP A 65 0.11 -27.06 -6.06
CA ASP A 65 0.48 -27.16 -7.46
C ASP A 65 0.75 -25.79 -8.13
N LEU A 66 0.52 -25.66 -9.45
CA LEU A 66 0.68 -24.40 -10.20
C LEU A 66 -0.67 -23.72 -10.53
N THR A 67 -1.77 -24.24 -10.01
CA THR A 67 -3.10 -23.68 -10.22
C THR A 67 -3.24 -22.42 -9.39
N GLN A 68 -3.51 -21.28 -10.03
CA GLN A 68 -3.54 -20.01 -9.31
C GLN A 68 -4.75 -19.86 -8.40
N VAL A 69 -4.49 -19.50 -7.15
CA VAL A 69 -5.45 -18.98 -6.20
C VAL A 69 -5.40 -17.45 -6.28
N PHE A 70 -6.56 -16.85 -6.55
CA PHE A 70 -6.73 -15.42 -6.40
C PHE A 70 -6.80 -15.09 -4.92
N THR A 71 -6.05 -14.09 -4.47
CA THR A 71 -6.32 -13.44 -3.18
C THR A 71 -6.39 -11.93 -3.29
N GLY A 72 -7.33 -11.36 -2.56
CA GLY A 72 -7.58 -9.93 -2.52
C GLY A 72 -7.77 -9.43 -1.11
N ILE A 73 -7.37 -8.19 -0.85
CA ILE A 73 -7.56 -7.53 0.46
C ILE A 73 -8.51 -6.35 0.30
N GLN A 74 -9.51 -6.27 1.16
CA GLN A 74 -10.43 -5.14 1.29
C GLN A 74 -10.43 -4.64 2.74
N ALA A 75 -10.41 -3.32 2.94
CA ALA A 75 -10.55 -2.74 4.28
C ALA A 75 -11.97 -2.89 4.82
N GLY A 76 -12.10 -3.19 6.12
CA GLY A 76 -13.37 -3.33 6.82
C GLY A 76 -13.68 -4.78 7.21
N ASN A 77 -14.97 -5.02 7.46
CA ASN A 77 -15.43 -6.26 8.13
C ASN A 77 -16.25 -7.17 7.21
N VAL A 78 -16.52 -6.71 5.99
CA VAL A 78 -17.30 -7.42 4.97
C VAL A 78 -16.61 -7.30 3.62
N TRP A 79 -16.85 -8.26 2.76
CA TRP A 79 -16.38 -8.25 1.38
C TRP A 79 -17.46 -7.73 0.45
N THR A 80 -17.12 -6.79 -0.42
CA THR A 80 -18.08 -6.18 -1.36
C THR A 80 -17.60 -6.18 -2.80
N ALA A 81 -16.45 -6.79 -3.07
CA ALA A 81 -15.84 -6.83 -4.39
C ALA A 81 -16.47 -7.86 -5.34
N GLY A 82 -17.47 -8.64 -4.92
CA GLY A 82 -17.98 -9.77 -5.72
C GLY A 82 -17.10 -11.01 -5.54
N VAL A 83 -17.49 -12.14 -6.13
CA VAL A 83 -16.74 -13.42 -6.04
C VAL A 83 -16.66 -14.08 -7.41
N GLY A 84 -15.79 -15.06 -7.55
CA GLY A 84 -15.49 -15.74 -8.79
C GLY A 84 -15.04 -14.80 -9.90
N PHE A 85 -15.63 -14.93 -11.09
CA PHE A 85 -15.31 -14.09 -12.24
C PHE A 85 -15.91 -12.67 -12.17
N ASP A 86 -16.77 -12.40 -11.19
CA ASP A 86 -17.42 -11.10 -11.01
C ASP A 86 -16.66 -10.18 -10.03
N VAL A 87 -15.42 -10.54 -9.65
CA VAL A 87 -14.59 -9.71 -8.78
C VAL A 87 -14.27 -8.35 -9.44
N ASP A 88 -14.70 -7.27 -8.78
CA ASP A 88 -14.37 -5.88 -9.09
C ASP A 88 -13.25 -5.39 -8.16
N PRO A 89 -12.06 -5.03 -8.68
CA PRO A 89 -10.95 -4.58 -7.86
C PRO A 89 -11.16 -3.18 -7.25
N ALA A 90 -12.08 -2.35 -7.74
CA ALA A 90 -12.26 -0.97 -7.29
C ALA A 90 -12.50 -0.81 -5.75
N PRO A 91 -13.32 -1.64 -5.07
CA PRO A 91 -13.48 -1.60 -3.61
C PRO A 91 -12.28 -2.16 -2.83
N MET A 92 -11.32 -2.80 -3.48
CA MET A 92 -10.22 -3.52 -2.81
C MET A 92 -9.01 -2.61 -2.59
N LEU A 93 -8.23 -2.89 -1.55
CA LEU A 93 -6.90 -2.31 -1.37
C LEU A 93 -5.91 -2.87 -2.40
N GLY A 94 -6.08 -4.14 -2.78
CA GLY A 94 -5.16 -4.82 -3.68
C GLY A 94 -5.49 -6.29 -3.86
N TRP A 95 -4.82 -6.94 -4.82
CA TRP A 95 -4.99 -8.36 -5.13
C TRP A 95 -3.76 -8.96 -5.80
N VAL A 96 -3.66 -10.30 -5.76
CA VAL A 96 -2.65 -11.05 -6.48
C VAL A 96 -3.19 -12.44 -6.80
N ASP A 97 -2.80 -12.99 -7.95
CA ASP A 97 -2.93 -14.41 -8.24
C ASP A 97 -1.63 -15.11 -7.84
N PHE A 98 -1.69 -16.07 -6.92
CA PHE A 98 -0.52 -16.87 -6.54
C PHE A 98 -0.77 -18.34 -6.86
N PRO A 99 0.23 -19.11 -7.31
CA PRO A 99 1.64 -18.74 -7.48
C PRO A 99 1.93 -17.71 -8.60
N VAL A 100 2.85 -16.75 -8.36
CA VAL A 100 3.25 -15.64 -9.28
C VAL A 100 4.39 -15.97 -10.27
N ASP A 101 5.35 -16.83 -9.92
CA ASP A 101 6.52 -17.33 -10.69
C ASP A 101 6.67 -18.89 -10.79
N PRO A 102 6.06 -19.59 -11.74
CA PRO A 102 5.98 -21.06 -11.74
C PRO A 102 7.32 -21.85 -11.60
N ALA A 103 8.50 -21.22 -11.68
CA ALA A 103 9.80 -21.83 -11.41
C ALA A 103 10.10 -22.17 -9.93
N THR A 104 9.50 -21.48 -8.96
CA THR A 104 9.81 -21.65 -7.52
C THR A 104 8.69 -22.28 -6.69
N ALA A 105 7.54 -22.59 -7.31
CA ALA A 105 6.30 -22.99 -6.60
C ALA A 105 5.89 -22.00 -5.47
N HIS A 106 6.45 -20.79 -5.48
CA HIS A 106 6.34 -19.67 -4.51
C HIS A 106 6.30 -19.99 -3.05
N THR A 107 6.99 -21.01 -2.58
CA THR A 107 7.34 -21.01 -1.18
C THR A 107 8.32 -19.86 -0.89
N ASP A 108 8.16 -19.20 0.25
CA ASP A 108 9.02 -18.11 0.74
C ASP A 108 8.93 -16.79 -0.06
N VAL A 109 7.82 -16.55 -0.77
CA VAL A 109 7.57 -15.26 -1.46
C VAL A 109 6.63 -14.39 -0.64
N ASP A 110 7.04 -13.13 -0.42
CA ASP A 110 6.18 -12.09 0.15
C ASP A 110 5.30 -11.47 -0.93
N ILE A 111 3.99 -11.64 -0.78
CA ILE A 111 3.00 -11.12 -1.73
C ILE A 111 2.34 -9.81 -1.28
N LEU A 112 2.66 -9.28 -0.08
CA LEU A 112 1.98 -8.09 0.42
C LEU A 112 2.26 -6.86 -0.46
N ALA A 113 3.50 -6.71 -0.93
CA ALA A 113 3.87 -5.63 -1.84
C ALA A 113 3.23 -5.78 -3.23
N ASP A 114 3.09 -7.00 -3.73
CA ASP A 114 2.45 -7.27 -5.02
C ASP A 114 0.94 -6.95 -4.97
N ILE A 115 0.27 -7.37 -3.89
CA ILE A 115 -1.13 -7.01 -3.61
C ILE A 115 -1.28 -5.49 -3.64
N ALA A 116 -0.37 -4.76 -2.99
CA ALA A 116 -0.43 -3.30 -2.87
C ALA A 116 -0.35 -2.54 -4.20
N GLN A 117 0.20 -3.15 -5.25
CA GLN A 117 0.42 -2.55 -6.57
C GLN A 117 -0.57 -3.04 -7.64
N ALA A 118 -1.60 -3.79 -7.24
CA ALA A 118 -2.51 -4.44 -8.17
C ALA A 118 -3.32 -3.43 -9.00
N PRO A 119 -3.37 -3.59 -10.34
CA PRO A 119 -4.06 -2.65 -11.20
C PRO A 119 -5.57 -2.65 -10.93
N GLY A 120 -6.17 -1.44 -10.95
CA GLY A 120 -7.60 -1.24 -10.73
C GLY A 120 -8.05 -1.22 -9.27
N ALA A 121 -7.18 -1.61 -8.33
CA ALA A 121 -7.43 -1.49 -6.89
C ALA A 121 -7.05 -0.09 -6.37
N GLN A 122 -7.41 0.20 -5.12
CA GLN A 122 -7.09 1.47 -4.47
C GLN A 122 -5.59 1.64 -4.21
N GLY A 123 -4.89 0.53 -4.00
CA GLY A 123 -3.50 0.50 -3.59
C GLY A 123 -3.32 0.85 -2.11
N PHE A 124 -2.17 0.46 -1.58
CA PHE A 124 -1.67 0.91 -0.29
C PHE A 124 -0.14 0.89 -0.30
N SER A 125 0.48 1.38 0.78
CA SER A 125 1.91 1.20 1.00
C SER A 125 2.08 0.22 2.17
N PRO A 126 2.73 -0.94 1.98
CA PRO A 126 3.14 -1.77 3.11
C PRO A 126 4.01 -0.97 4.11
N PRO A 127 3.97 -1.31 5.42
CA PRO A 127 3.17 -2.39 6.00
C PRO A 127 1.69 -2.00 6.16
N LEU A 128 0.80 -3.00 6.21
CA LEU A 128 -0.63 -2.73 6.37
C LEU A 128 -0.94 -2.40 7.85
N PRO A 129 -1.55 -1.24 8.16
CA PRO A 129 -1.69 -0.77 9.53
C PRO A 129 -2.74 -1.55 10.33
N SER A 130 -2.77 -1.34 11.64
CA SER A 130 -3.81 -1.91 12.52
C SER A 130 -5.21 -1.61 11.99
N GLY A 131 -6.10 -2.59 12.04
CA GLY A 131 -7.42 -2.49 11.48
C GLY A 131 -8.04 -3.83 11.17
N ASP A 132 -9.27 -3.79 10.67
CA ASP A 132 -9.98 -4.96 10.15
C ASP A 132 -9.88 -4.98 8.63
N TYR A 133 -9.57 -6.15 8.09
CA TYR A 133 -9.47 -6.41 6.66
C TYR A 133 -10.16 -7.72 6.33
N VAL A 134 -10.79 -7.81 5.17
CA VAL A 134 -11.31 -9.06 4.64
C VAL A 134 -10.44 -9.49 3.47
N MET A 135 -10.06 -10.76 3.50
CA MET A 135 -9.41 -11.44 2.40
C MET A 135 -10.34 -12.46 1.78
N LEU A 136 -10.30 -12.55 0.45
CA LEU A 136 -10.89 -13.63 -0.32
C LEU A 136 -9.76 -14.55 -0.79
N PHE A 137 -9.96 -15.86 -0.72
CA PHE A 137 -9.19 -16.85 -1.48
C PHE A 137 -10.15 -17.61 -2.38
N GLN A 138 -9.81 -17.78 -3.65
CA GLN A 138 -10.66 -18.49 -4.59
C GLN A 138 -9.89 -19.10 -5.75
N ASN A 139 -10.41 -20.21 -6.27
CA ASN A 139 -10.03 -20.78 -7.56
C ASN A 139 -11.28 -21.30 -8.28
N GLU A 140 -11.42 -21.06 -9.59
CA GLU A 140 -12.61 -21.44 -10.37
C GLU A 140 -12.48 -22.77 -11.12
N TYR A 141 -11.44 -23.56 -10.85
CA TYR A 141 -11.07 -24.72 -11.68
C TYR A 141 -10.93 -26.02 -10.89
N SER A 142 -10.10 -26.04 -9.85
CA SER A 142 -9.78 -27.23 -9.07
C SER A 142 -9.57 -26.89 -7.61
N VAL A 143 -9.66 -27.92 -6.77
CA VAL A 143 -9.31 -27.82 -5.36
C VAL A 143 -7.79 -27.64 -5.24
N VAL A 144 -7.37 -26.64 -4.48
CA VAL A 144 -5.96 -26.27 -4.27
C VAL A 144 -5.72 -25.97 -2.79
N ARG A 145 -4.82 -26.76 -2.19
CA ARG A 145 -4.35 -26.48 -0.83
C ARG A 145 -3.23 -25.46 -0.82
N HIS A 146 -3.29 -24.58 0.17
CA HIS A 146 -2.32 -23.51 0.33
C HIS A 146 -2.10 -23.19 1.81
N ALA A 147 -0.94 -22.62 2.12
CA ALA A 147 -0.69 -22.05 3.44
C ALA A 147 0.06 -20.72 3.31
N LEU A 148 -0.34 -19.74 4.11
CA LEU A 148 0.28 -18.42 4.15
C LEU A 148 0.63 -18.07 5.59
N SER A 149 1.68 -17.28 5.77
CA SER A 149 2.00 -16.66 7.04
C SER A 149 1.85 -15.14 7.02
N PHE A 150 1.09 -14.64 8.00
CA PHE A 150 0.87 -13.23 8.27
C PHE A 150 1.79 -12.79 9.41
N ASN A 151 2.80 -11.99 9.10
CA ASN A 151 3.83 -11.60 10.05
C ASN A 151 3.54 -10.20 10.61
N LEU A 152 3.16 -10.15 11.88
CA LEU A 152 2.89 -8.89 12.59
C LEU A 152 4.13 -8.42 13.34
N ALA A 153 4.35 -7.11 13.30
CA ALA A 153 5.35 -6.44 14.12
C ALA A 153 4.72 -5.20 14.80
N PRO A 154 5.32 -4.70 15.89
CA PRO A 154 4.92 -3.41 16.47
C PRO A 154 4.90 -2.29 15.44
N ALA A 155 3.86 -1.47 15.47
CA ALA A 155 3.79 -0.23 14.71
C ALA A 155 4.94 0.69 15.13
N GLY A 156 5.72 1.17 14.15
CA GLY A 156 6.97 1.92 14.37
C GLY A 156 8.22 1.09 14.66
N GLY A 157 8.12 -0.25 14.68
CA GLY A 157 9.22 -1.09 15.14
C GLY A 157 10.35 -1.37 14.13
N LEU A 158 10.20 -1.05 12.84
CA LEU A 158 11.11 -1.59 11.81
C LEU A 158 11.36 -0.72 10.58
N MET A 159 10.79 0.48 10.46
CA MET A 159 11.10 1.36 9.32
C MET A 159 12.21 2.32 9.75
N PRO A 160 13.46 2.17 9.29
CA PRO A 160 14.55 3.05 9.69
C PRO A 160 14.19 4.49 9.37
N GLY A 161 14.08 5.33 10.40
CA GLY A 161 13.67 6.72 10.28
C GLY A 161 12.20 7.03 10.61
N ASP A 162 11.34 6.06 10.91
CA ASP A 162 9.99 6.30 11.45
C ASP A 162 10.10 6.44 12.97
N PHE A 163 10.45 7.63 13.44
CA PHE A 163 10.75 7.91 14.84
C PHE A 163 9.50 8.29 15.65
N ASN A 164 8.41 8.67 14.97
CA ASN A 164 7.14 8.98 15.62
C ASN A 164 6.15 7.79 15.63
N HIS A 165 6.53 6.68 14.99
CA HIS A 165 5.79 5.43 14.87
C HIS A 165 4.45 5.57 14.15
N ASP A 166 4.33 6.53 13.23
CA ASP A 166 3.11 6.76 12.44
C ASP A 166 3.09 6.01 11.10
N SER A 167 4.05 5.09 10.91
CA SER A 167 4.22 4.27 9.70
C SER A 167 4.55 5.11 8.47
N ARG A 168 5.11 6.31 8.66
CA ARG A 168 5.66 7.15 7.60
C ARG A 168 7.06 7.56 8.01
N VAL A 169 7.86 7.93 7.01
CA VAL A 169 9.16 8.55 7.23
C VAL A 169 9.10 9.91 6.57
N ASP A 170 8.70 10.91 7.34
CA ASP A 170 8.45 12.27 6.87
C ASP A 170 9.09 13.34 7.79
N ALA A 171 8.61 14.58 7.69
CA ALA A 171 9.16 15.70 8.44
C ALA A 171 8.83 15.65 9.95
N ALA A 172 7.78 14.93 10.34
CA ALA A 172 7.44 14.69 11.73
C ALA A 172 8.52 13.83 12.41
N ASP A 173 9.06 12.84 11.71
CA ASP A 173 10.16 12.01 12.21
C ASP A 173 11.45 12.80 12.38
N LEU A 174 11.75 13.69 11.43
CA LEU A 174 12.92 14.57 11.55
C LEU A 174 12.86 15.41 12.84
N THR A 175 11.66 15.83 13.23
CA THR A 175 11.44 16.57 14.48
C THR A 175 11.78 15.70 15.69
N MET A 176 11.34 14.44 15.70
CA MET A 176 11.68 13.47 16.75
C MET A 176 13.18 13.20 16.82
N TRP A 177 13.82 12.88 15.69
CA TRP A 177 15.28 12.67 15.62
C TRP A 177 16.06 13.88 16.12
N SER A 178 15.66 15.09 15.73
CA SER A 178 16.35 16.31 16.15
C SER A 178 16.31 16.54 17.66
N GLY A 179 15.26 16.06 18.34
CA GLY A 179 15.16 16.10 19.80
C GLY A 179 15.96 15.00 20.49
N ALA A 180 16.18 13.87 19.82
CA ALA A 180 16.96 12.74 20.32
C ALA A 180 18.47 12.87 20.07
N PHE A 181 18.89 13.65 19.07
CA PHE A 181 20.28 13.76 18.62
C PHE A 181 21.26 14.03 19.77
N GLY A 182 22.13 13.06 20.05
CA GLY A 182 23.12 13.12 21.14
C GLY A 182 22.54 13.14 22.56
N ALA A 183 21.24 12.87 22.74
CA ALA A 183 20.53 12.95 24.02
C ALA A 183 19.88 11.62 24.45
N THR A 184 19.22 10.92 23.52
CA THR A 184 18.52 9.64 23.77
C THR A 184 18.68 8.71 22.57
N ASP A 185 18.21 7.48 22.68
CA ASP A 185 18.11 6.48 21.61
C ASP A 185 16.80 6.58 20.79
N ALA A 186 15.91 7.52 21.10
CA ALA A 186 14.63 7.69 20.41
C ALA A 186 14.73 8.04 18.90
N GLY A 187 15.92 8.37 18.41
CA GLY A 187 16.24 8.60 17.00
C GLY A 187 17.22 7.58 16.42
N ASP A 188 17.36 6.41 17.04
CA ASP A 188 18.24 5.31 16.59
C ASP A 188 17.58 4.52 15.46
N ALA A 189 17.99 4.78 14.23
CA ALA A 189 17.47 4.08 13.05
C ALA A 189 18.33 2.87 12.66
N ASN A 190 19.59 2.79 13.12
CA ASN A 190 20.53 1.73 12.74
C ASN A 190 20.66 0.61 13.79
N GLY A 191 20.07 0.80 14.98
CA GLY A 191 20.06 -0.12 16.12
C GLY A 191 21.33 -0.11 16.97
N ASP A 192 22.12 0.97 16.95
CA ASP A 192 23.39 1.08 17.70
C ASP A 192 23.25 1.70 19.10
N ASN A 193 22.02 2.03 19.50
CA ASN A 193 21.62 2.74 20.73
C ASN A 193 22.15 4.18 20.83
N GLU A 194 22.50 4.80 19.70
CA GLU A 194 22.81 6.22 19.61
C GLU A 194 21.87 6.90 18.61
N SER A 195 21.63 8.20 18.79
CA SER A 195 20.97 9.04 17.79
C SER A 195 21.99 10.03 17.25
N ASN A 196 22.56 9.71 16.10
CA ASN A 196 23.67 10.44 15.50
C ASN A 196 23.46 10.64 13.98
N GLY A 197 24.53 11.05 13.28
CA GLY A 197 24.48 11.34 11.85
C GLY A 197 24.22 10.11 10.97
N ALA A 198 24.52 8.89 11.44
CA ALA A 198 24.22 7.65 10.73
C ALA A 198 22.71 7.42 10.64
N ASP A 199 21.98 7.71 11.72
CA ASP A 199 20.52 7.57 11.75
C ASP A 199 19.82 8.58 10.86
N PHE A 200 20.36 9.80 10.81
CA PHE A 200 19.87 10.83 9.89
C PHE A 200 20.03 10.40 8.42
N LEU A 201 21.14 9.74 8.07
CA LEU A 201 21.33 9.23 6.70
C LEU A 201 20.33 8.12 6.38
N LEU A 202 19.98 7.27 7.35
CA LEU A 202 18.91 6.28 7.17
C LEU A 202 17.56 6.97 6.98
N TRP A 203 17.18 7.92 7.85
CA TRP A 203 15.97 8.72 7.67
C TRP A 203 15.93 9.39 6.28
N GLN A 204 17.02 10.01 5.83
CA GLN A 204 17.09 10.63 4.51
C GLN A 204 16.86 9.63 3.37
N SER A 205 17.37 8.40 3.51
CA SER A 205 17.19 7.36 2.49
C SER A 205 15.77 6.80 2.43
N HIS A 206 15.01 6.90 3.53
CA HIS A 206 13.63 6.43 3.65
C HIS A 206 12.59 7.55 3.58
N TYR A 207 13.02 8.83 3.51
CA TYR A 207 12.13 9.99 3.47
C TYR A 207 11.16 9.93 2.29
N THR A 208 9.87 9.83 2.61
CA THR A 208 8.75 9.83 1.66
C THR A 208 7.93 11.08 1.90
N PRO A 209 8.21 12.19 1.19
CA PRO A 209 7.42 13.40 1.34
C PRO A 209 5.97 13.09 0.96
N ALA A 210 5.03 13.56 1.78
CA ALA A 210 3.62 13.52 1.42
C ALA A 210 3.45 14.12 0.02
N VAL A 211 3.00 13.30 -0.93
CA VAL A 211 2.71 13.77 -2.29
C VAL A 211 1.56 14.74 -2.17
N ALA A 212 1.87 16.04 -2.20
CA ALA A 212 0.85 17.05 -2.35
C ALA A 212 0.17 16.79 -3.71
N LEU A 213 -1.11 16.37 -3.66
CA LEU A 213 -1.95 16.39 -4.86
C LEU A 213 -1.80 17.77 -5.51
N PRO A 214 -1.59 17.85 -6.83
CA PRO A 214 -1.53 19.14 -7.50
C PRO A 214 -2.87 19.83 -7.23
N THR A 215 -2.86 20.80 -6.31
CA THR A 215 -3.92 21.78 -6.25
C THR A 215 -3.89 22.46 -7.61
N THR A 216 -5.03 22.51 -8.29
CA THR A 216 -5.23 23.23 -9.54
C THR A 216 -5.12 24.73 -9.28
N GLY A 217 -3.92 25.18 -8.89
CA GLY A 217 -3.56 26.58 -8.84
C GLY A 217 -3.52 27.07 -10.28
N GLN A 218 -4.53 27.85 -10.67
CA GLN A 218 -4.56 28.59 -11.92
C GLN A 218 -3.17 29.19 -12.13
N LEU A 219 -2.50 28.71 -13.18
CA LEU A 219 -1.24 29.25 -13.62
C LEU A 219 -1.46 30.75 -13.83
N ALA A 220 -0.88 31.58 -12.98
CA ALA A 220 -0.85 33.02 -13.21
C ALA A 220 -0.22 33.21 -14.59
N GLU A 221 -1.01 33.63 -15.58
CA GLU A 221 -0.53 33.70 -16.96
C GLU A 221 0.75 34.56 -17.00
N PRO A 222 1.84 34.06 -17.60
CA PRO A 222 3.05 34.83 -17.70
C PRO A 222 2.75 36.13 -18.47
N ALA A 223 3.39 37.22 -18.06
CA ALA A 223 3.18 38.58 -18.59
C ALA A 223 3.37 38.72 -20.13
N THR A 224 3.69 37.64 -20.82
CA THR A 224 3.80 37.48 -22.27
C THR A 224 2.56 37.94 -23.02
N ALA A 225 1.35 37.67 -22.53
CA ALA A 225 0.11 38.13 -23.18
C ALA A 225 -0.02 39.67 -23.16
N LYS A 226 0.39 40.29 -22.05
CA LYS A 226 0.41 41.76 -21.90
C LYS A 226 1.50 42.39 -22.78
N LEU A 227 2.66 41.75 -22.89
CA LEU A 227 3.76 42.21 -23.73
C LEU A 227 3.37 42.16 -25.23
N LEU A 228 2.70 41.09 -25.66
CA LEU A 228 2.26 40.94 -27.04
C LEU A 228 1.18 41.99 -27.42
N ALA A 229 0.23 42.26 -26.52
CA ALA A 229 -0.77 43.31 -26.73
C ALA A 229 -0.14 44.71 -26.83
N ALA A 230 0.88 45.01 -26.00
CA ALA A 230 1.60 46.27 -26.06
C ALA A 230 2.37 46.45 -27.38
N VAL A 231 3.04 45.40 -27.87
CA VAL A 231 3.75 45.42 -29.15
C VAL A 231 2.80 45.65 -30.33
N ILE A 232 1.64 44.98 -30.34
CA ILE A 232 0.63 45.17 -31.38
C ILE A 232 0.09 46.61 -31.36
N ALA A 233 -0.16 47.19 -30.18
CA ALA A 233 -0.64 48.57 -30.07
C ALA A 233 0.38 49.59 -30.60
N VAL A 234 1.66 49.43 -30.29
CA VAL A 234 2.73 50.31 -30.78
C VAL A 234 2.89 50.20 -32.30
N LEU A 235 2.89 48.98 -32.85
CA LEU A 235 2.98 48.77 -34.30
C LEU A 235 1.77 49.36 -35.06
N SER A 236 0.59 49.34 -34.45
CA SER A 236 -0.64 49.93 -35.02
C SER A 236 -0.56 51.45 -35.11
N LEU A 237 0.00 52.09 -34.09
CA LEU A 237 0.19 53.55 -34.03
C LEU A 237 1.26 54.02 -35.04
N LEU A 238 2.35 53.28 -35.16
CA LEU A 238 3.42 53.59 -36.12
C LEU A 238 2.95 53.46 -37.59
N ARG A 239 2.07 52.50 -37.89
CA ARG A 239 1.47 52.35 -39.23
C ARG A 239 0.52 53.50 -39.60
N ARG A 240 -0.15 54.12 -38.63
CA ARG A 240 -1.06 55.26 -38.87
C ARG A 240 -0.32 56.57 -39.18
N GLY A 241 0.92 56.72 -38.70
CA GLY A 241 1.73 57.92 -38.95
C GLY A 241 2.34 58.02 -40.36
N MET A 242 2.36 56.94 -41.14
CA MET A 242 2.97 56.89 -42.48
C MET A 242 1.98 57.07 -43.65
N ALA A 243 0.69 57.32 -43.36
CA ALA A 243 -0.26 57.70 -44.41
C ALA A 243 0.03 59.14 -44.88
N THR A 244 0.78 59.24 -45.96
CA THR A 244 1.18 60.49 -46.61
C THR A 244 -0.05 61.25 -47.15
N PRO A 245 -0.13 62.59 -46.99
CA PRO A 245 -1.28 63.36 -47.48
C PRO A 245 -1.27 63.43 -49.01
N ARG A 246 -2.39 63.07 -49.64
CA ARG A 246 -2.68 63.39 -51.05
C ARG A 246 -2.69 64.91 -51.22
N ARG A 247 -1.79 65.45 -52.05
CA ARG A 247 -1.92 66.81 -52.57
C ARG A 247 -2.87 66.81 -53.77
N PRO A 248 -3.64 67.90 -53.98
CA PRO A 248 -4.52 68.08 -55.13
C PRO A 248 -3.74 68.20 -56.44
#